data_AF-A0A7V9H9M6-F1
#
_entry.id   AF-A0A7V9H9M6-F1
#
_cell.length_a   1.000
_cell.length_b   1.000
_cell.length_c   1.000
_cell.angle_alpha   90.00
_cell.angle_beta   90.00
_cell.angle_gamma   90.00
#
_symmetry.space_group_name_H-M   'P 1'
#
loop_
_entity.id
_entity.type
_entity.pdbx_description
1 polymer ?
#
loop_
_entity_poly.entity_id
_entity_poly.type
_entity_poly.pdbx_seq_one_letter_code
_entity_poly.pdbx_strand_id
1 'polypeptide(L)'
;MKHHATSAEAGDAWPSSVHDARRFITSRIAGSTTVEELATDGSRYGRADDPAVIVEPNVIEGTVFGARVVPRSGETPGYSAFGAFLDGTQSIGIVNQVGGIPIVWATVSAAIRVRVNKRLVAWQRFPPAVERRYYVPFRYLADLDSAFLNHPQVVDTAVVNSQGKFPSRHPAALMESAVQSVQRDRELLEQRLAESWCSTERSALFVDGSITSSAAISTSRLAVGVVKTHRRLYADGDAFRALAALGAGERSSVFR
;
A
#
# COMPACT_ATOMS: atom_id res chain seq x y z
N MET A 1 -36.98 -10.03 -45.71
CA MET A 1 -36.51 -8.96 -44.81
C MET A 1 -35.08 -9.28 -44.39
N LYS A 2 -34.11 -8.50 -44.88
CA LYS A 2 -32.71 -8.61 -44.48
C LYS A 2 -32.59 -8.03 -43.07
N HIS A 3 -32.27 -8.86 -42.08
CA HIS A 3 -31.86 -8.37 -40.77
C HIS A 3 -30.46 -7.78 -40.92
N HIS A 4 -30.38 -6.44 -40.87
CA HIS A 4 -29.13 -5.75 -40.61
C HIS A 4 -28.69 -6.11 -39.20
N ALA A 5 -27.62 -6.90 -39.10
CA ALA A 5 -26.83 -6.98 -37.90
C ALA A 5 -26.12 -5.63 -37.73
N THR A 6 -26.59 -4.84 -36.78
CA THR A 6 -25.87 -3.67 -36.29
C THR A 6 -24.61 -4.19 -35.59
N SER A 7 -23.47 -4.02 -36.25
CA SER A 7 -22.14 -4.22 -35.71
C SER A 7 -21.98 -3.43 -34.43
N ALA A 8 -21.95 -4.14 -33.29
CA ALA A 8 -21.47 -3.57 -32.04
C ALA A 8 -20.00 -3.19 -32.24
N GLU A 9 -19.71 -1.89 -32.17
CA GLU A 9 -18.35 -1.36 -32.14
C GLU A 9 -17.57 -2.08 -31.04
N ALA A 10 -16.42 -2.63 -31.39
CA ALA A 10 -15.47 -3.22 -30.46
C ALA A 10 -14.98 -2.13 -29.50
N GLY A 11 -15.63 -2.01 -28.33
CA GLY A 11 -15.16 -1.15 -27.27
C GLY A 11 -13.78 -1.63 -26.81
N ASP A 12 -12.75 -0.80 -26.99
CA ASP A 12 -11.39 -1.09 -26.54
C ASP A 12 -11.41 -1.58 -25.07
N ALA A 13 -11.02 -2.82 -24.85
CA ALA A 13 -10.95 -3.41 -23.52
C ALA A 13 -9.99 -2.60 -22.64
N TRP A 14 -10.35 -2.44 -21.36
CA TRP A 14 -9.50 -1.69 -20.43
C TRP A 14 -8.13 -2.36 -20.26
N PRO A 15 -7.03 -1.60 -20.13
CA PRO A 15 -5.69 -2.15 -20.06
C PRO A 15 -5.48 -3.17 -18.94
N SER A 16 -4.84 -4.28 -19.28
CA SER A 16 -4.48 -5.36 -18.34
C SER A 16 -2.99 -5.36 -17.97
N SER A 17 -2.18 -4.69 -18.78
CA SER A 17 -0.72 -4.62 -18.68
C SER A 17 -0.20 -3.19 -18.90
N VAL A 18 1.07 -2.95 -18.56
CA VAL A 18 1.75 -1.67 -18.83
C VAL A 18 1.80 -1.38 -20.33
N HIS A 19 2.01 -2.41 -21.16
CA HIS A 19 2.05 -2.27 -22.61
C HIS A 19 0.68 -1.84 -23.18
N ASP A 20 -0.39 -2.51 -22.74
CA ASP A 20 -1.76 -2.14 -23.11
C ASP A 20 -2.06 -0.71 -22.64
N ALA A 21 -1.60 -0.34 -21.44
CA ALA A 21 -1.85 0.97 -20.88
C ALA A 21 -1.18 2.11 -21.67
N ARG A 22 0.04 1.89 -22.16
CA ARG A 22 0.73 2.84 -23.05
C ARG A 22 -0.05 3.04 -24.35
N ARG A 23 -0.51 1.94 -24.95
CA ARG A 23 -1.26 1.99 -26.22
C ARG A 23 -2.60 2.69 -26.03
N PHE A 24 -3.34 2.31 -24.99
CA PHE A 24 -4.66 2.83 -24.68
C PHE A 24 -4.64 4.34 -24.42
N ILE A 25 -3.71 4.83 -23.61
CA ILE A 25 -3.73 6.25 -23.24
C ILE A 25 -3.32 7.16 -24.41
N THR A 26 -2.54 6.64 -25.35
CA THR A 26 -2.09 7.38 -26.54
C THR A 26 -3.27 7.78 -27.43
N SER A 27 -4.31 6.96 -27.52
CA SER A 27 -5.54 7.29 -28.27
C SER A 27 -6.51 8.17 -27.49
N ARG A 28 -6.27 8.41 -26.20
CA ARG A 28 -7.20 9.09 -25.28
C ARG A 28 -6.76 10.49 -24.88
N ILE A 29 -5.45 10.75 -24.91
CA ILE A 29 -4.90 12.05 -24.51
C ILE A 29 -4.08 12.61 -25.68
N ALA A 30 -4.61 13.68 -26.29
CA ALA A 30 -3.96 14.38 -27.38
C ALA A 30 -2.59 14.93 -26.94
N GLY A 31 -1.59 14.80 -27.81
CA GLY A 31 -0.22 15.24 -27.51
C GLY A 31 0.52 14.40 -26.47
N SER A 32 -0.05 13.25 -26.06
CA SER A 32 0.67 12.32 -25.21
C SER A 32 1.80 11.62 -25.98
N THR A 33 2.94 11.50 -25.32
CA THR A 33 4.13 10.81 -25.85
C THR A 33 4.49 9.66 -24.93
N THR A 34 4.81 8.50 -25.51
CA THR A 34 5.25 7.34 -24.73
C THR A 34 6.61 7.61 -24.11
N VAL A 35 6.79 7.19 -22.86
CA VAL A 35 8.08 7.24 -22.17
C VAL A 35 8.66 5.82 -22.17
N GLU A 36 9.85 5.65 -22.76
CA GLU A 36 10.60 4.39 -22.63
C GLU A 36 11.04 4.21 -21.17
N GLU A 37 10.92 2.98 -20.70
CA GLU A 37 10.91 2.63 -19.28
C GLU A 37 12.27 2.91 -18.60
N LEU A 38 12.31 3.87 -17.68
CA LEU A 38 13.13 3.72 -16.49
C LEU A 38 12.27 2.92 -15.52
N ALA A 39 12.45 1.60 -15.49
CA ALA A 39 11.87 0.75 -14.46
C ALA A 39 12.44 1.20 -13.12
N THR A 40 11.78 2.16 -12.48
CA THR A 40 12.10 2.53 -11.11
C THR A 40 11.46 1.49 -10.22
N ASP A 41 12.31 0.58 -9.74
CA ASP A 41 12.00 -0.23 -8.58
C ASP A 41 11.36 0.68 -7.51
N GLY A 42 10.17 0.30 -7.04
CA GLY A 42 9.29 1.15 -6.20
C GLY A 42 9.94 1.64 -4.91
N SER A 43 11.13 1.13 -4.59
CA SER A 43 12.02 1.55 -3.50
C SER A 43 12.57 2.97 -3.64
N ARG A 44 12.62 3.57 -4.84
CA ARG A 44 13.25 4.89 -5.06
C ARG A 44 12.39 6.10 -4.68
N TYR A 45 11.08 5.96 -4.60
CA TYR A 45 10.20 7.04 -4.16
C TYR A 45 9.85 6.85 -2.68
N GLY A 46 10.88 6.93 -1.84
CA GLY A 46 10.70 7.10 -0.40
C GLY A 46 9.91 8.39 -0.13
N ARG A 47 9.04 8.36 0.89
CA ARG A 47 8.28 9.52 1.36
C ARG A 47 9.20 10.74 1.52
N ALA A 48 8.78 11.94 1.12
CA ALA A 48 9.44 13.17 1.55
C ALA A 48 9.69 13.15 3.08
N ASP A 49 10.89 13.54 3.48
CA ASP A 49 11.41 13.35 4.84
C ASP A 49 10.86 14.41 5.81
N ASP A 50 9.71 14.10 6.41
CA ASP A 50 9.30 14.75 7.66
C ASP A 50 10.24 14.30 8.80
N PRO A 51 10.64 15.22 9.71
CA PRO A 51 11.54 14.90 10.82
C PRO A 51 10.94 13.85 11.76
N ALA A 52 11.81 13.04 12.36
CA ALA A 52 11.38 12.04 13.33
C ALA A 52 10.72 12.71 14.54
N VAL A 53 9.61 12.12 15.01
CA VAL A 53 8.86 12.62 16.18
C VAL A 53 9.17 11.72 17.36
N ILE A 54 9.72 12.29 18.43
CA ILE A 54 9.95 11.59 19.70
C ILE A 54 8.65 11.58 20.49
N VAL A 55 8.27 10.41 21.01
CA VAL A 55 7.12 10.21 21.89
C VAL A 55 7.58 9.41 23.10
N GLU A 56 7.40 9.95 24.31
CA GLU A 56 7.66 9.22 25.53
C GLU A 56 6.66 8.06 25.69
N PRO A 57 7.13 6.82 25.96
CA PRO A 57 6.26 5.66 26.05
C PRO A 57 5.48 5.62 27.36
N ASN A 58 4.15 5.52 27.30
CA ASN A 58 3.32 5.26 28.48
C ASN A 58 3.32 3.76 28.79
N VAL A 59 4.22 3.31 29.67
CA VAL A 59 4.37 1.89 30.02
C VAL A 59 3.11 1.35 30.68
N ILE A 60 2.59 0.24 30.16
CA ILE A 60 1.44 -0.48 30.71
C ILE A 60 1.80 -1.86 31.26
N GLU A 61 3.03 -2.31 31.05
CA GLU A 61 3.56 -3.56 31.60
C GLU A 61 4.60 -3.29 32.71
N GLY A 62 4.13 -3.31 33.96
CA GLY A 62 4.92 -2.96 35.13
C GLY A 62 5.02 -1.44 35.31
N THR A 63 6.08 -0.99 35.96
CA THR A 63 6.27 0.44 36.33
C THR A 63 7.44 1.11 35.61
N VAL A 64 8.33 0.34 34.96
CA VAL A 64 9.55 0.85 34.33
C VAL A 64 9.69 0.27 32.92
N PHE A 65 10.08 1.13 31.98
CA PHE A 65 10.45 0.71 30.63
C PHE A 65 11.76 -0.07 30.67
N GLY A 66 11.79 -1.28 30.14
CA GLY A 66 13.00 -2.10 30.15
C GLY A 66 12.88 -3.38 29.34
N ALA A 67 13.93 -4.18 29.36
CA ALA A 67 13.97 -5.47 28.69
C ALA A 67 13.10 -6.51 29.41
N ARG A 68 12.37 -7.29 28.62
CA ARG A 68 11.57 -8.43 29.05
C ARG A 68 12.00 -9.64 28.23
N VAL A 69 12.36 -10.72 28.92
CA VAL A 69 12.62 -12.00 28.25
C VAL A 69 11.31 -12.48 27.65
N VAL A 70 11.29 -12.75 26.35
CA VAL A 70 10.18 -13.45 25.71
C VAL A 70 10.32 -14.92 26.12
N PRO A 71 9.38 -15.47 26.91
CA PRO A 71 9.44 -16.88 27.25
C PRO A 71 9.50 -17.67 25.94
N ARG A 72 10.48 -18.56 25.81
CA ARG A 72 10.43 -19.55 24.74
C ARG A 72 9.17 -20.37 25.03
N SER A 73 8.12 -20.18 24.22
CA SER A 73 6.90 -20.96 24.32
C SER A 73 7.29 -22.45 24.44
N GLY A 74 6.80 -23.09 25.51
CA GLY A 74 7.42 -24.25 26.17
C GLY A 74 7.89 -25.35 25.23
N GLU A 75 9.11 -25.83 25.49
CA GLU A 75 9.66 -27.16 25.14
C GLU A 75 9.63 -27.60 23.66
N THR A 76 9.10 -26.80 22.74
CA THR A 76 9.12 -27.07 21.29
C THR A 76 9.52 -25.82 20.52
N PRO A 77 10.75 -25.73 19.99
CA PRO A 77 11.15 -24.64 19.11
C PRO A 77 10.20 -24.51 17.91
N GLY A 78 9.61 -23.32 17.71
CA GLY A 78 8.97 -22.93 16.44
C GLY A 78 7.45 -22.89 16.35
N TYR A 79 6.70 -22.81 17.45
CA TYR A 79 5.24 -22.57 17.40
C TYR A 79 4.93 -21.06 17.41
N SER A 80 4.63 -20.52 16.23
CA SER A 80 4.09 -19.16 16.07
C SER A 80 2.57 -19.19 16.25
N ALA A 81 2.01 -18.27 17.04
CA ALA A 81 0.56 -18.10 17.15
C ALA A 81 -0.09 -17.52 15.87
N PHE A 82 0.71 -16.93 14.97
CA PHE A 82 0.23 -16.47 13.67
C PHE A 82 -0.13 -17.62 12.75
N GLY A 83 -1.41 -17.67 12.37
CA GLY A 83 -1.95 -18.58 11.38
C GLY A 83 -1.80 -18.06 9.95
N ALA A 84 -1.63 -16.75 9.75
CA ALA A 84 -1.44 -16.17 8.43
C ALA A 84 -0.65 -14.87 8.43
N PHE A 85 -0.24 -14.46 7.23
CA PHE A 85 0.58 -13.28 6.95
C PHE A 85 -0.04 -12.51 5.79
N LEU A 86 -0.33 -11.24 6.02
CA LEU A 86 -0.76 -10.28 5.01
C LEU A 86 0.44 -9.40 4.62
N ASP A 87 0.65 -9.31 3.32
CA ASP A 87 1.62 -8.40 2.72
C ASP A 87 1.05 -7.88 1.40
N GLY A 88 1.51 -6.70 0.99
CA GLY A 88 1.15 -6.08 -0.27
C GLY A 88 2.35 -5.46 -0.96
N THR A 89 2.23 -5.34 -2.28
CA THR A 89 3.27 -4.82 -3.15
C THR A 89 2.66 -3.92 -4.21
N GLN A 90 3.51 -3.12 -4.83
CA GLN A 90 3.12 -2.17 -5.86
C GLN A 90 4.22 -2.06 -6.92
N SER A 91 3.79 -1.87 -8.16
CA SER A 91 4.63 -1.51 -9.30
C SER A 91 4.10 -0.20 -9.89
N ILE A 92 4.98 0.78 -10.08
CA ILE A 92 4.63 2.12 -10.57
C ILE A 92 5.50 2.42 -11.79
N GLY A 93 4.89 2.92 -12.87
CA GLY A 93 5.62 3.38 -14.04
C GLY A 93 4.94 4.56 -14.73
N ILE A 94 5.75 5.47 -15.27
CA ILE A 94 5.27 6.48 -16.21
C ILE A 94 5.03 5.76 -17.53
N VAL A 95 3.79 5.79 -18.02
CA VAL A 95 3.43 5.18 -19.31
C VAL A 95 3.52 6.20 -20.43
N ASN A 96 3.03 7.41 -20.17
CA ASN A 96 3.04 8.52 -21.14
C ASN A 96 3.30 9.85 -20.41
N GLN A 97 3.55 10.90 -21.18
CA GLN A 97 3.58 12.28 -20.69
C GLN A 97 2.94 13.25 -21.68
N VAL A 98 2.45 14.38 -21.18
CA VAL A 98 1.96 15.51 -21.99
C VAL A 98 2.69 16.77 -21.54
N GLY A 99 3.56 17.34 -22.38
CA GLY A 99 4.30 18.55 -22.03
C GLY A 99 5.09 18.45 -20.70
N GLY A 100 5.65 17.27 -20.40
CA GLY A 100 6.36 16.98 -19.15
C GLY A 100 5.48 16.55 -17.96
N ILE A 101 4.15 16.56 -18.11
CA ILE A 101 3.21 16.07 -17.09
C ILE A 101 3.15 14.55 -17.15
N PRO A 102 3.52 13.81 -16.09
CA PRO A 102 3.54 12.36 -16.11
C PRO A 102 2.13 11.77 -16.04
N ILE A 103 1.87 10.77 -16.86
CA ILE A 103 0.71 9.87 -16.78
C ILE A 103 1.22 8.54 -16.25
N VAL A 104 0.80 8.18 -15.04
CA VAL A 104 1.31 7.02 -14.33
C VAL A 104 0.34 5.86 -14.44
N TRP A 105 0.87 4.66 -14.62
CA TRP A 105 0.15 3.41 -14.44
C TRP A 105 0.74 2.68 -13.25
N ALA A 106 -0.11 2.13 -12.40
CA ALA A 106 0.36 1.29 -11.31
C ALA A 106 -0.48 0.03 -11.17
N THR A 107 0.19 -1.01 -10.69
CA THR A 107 -0.44 -2.24 -10.20
C THR A 107 -0.19 -2.31 -8.71
N VAL A 108 -1.25 -2.41 -7.92
CA VAL A 108 -1.18 -2.72 -6.49
C VAL A 108 -1.73 -4.12 -6.29
N SER A 109 -1.11 -4.88 -5.39
CA SER A 109 -1.59 -6.21 -5.04
C SER A 109 -1.36 -6.52 -3.58
N ALA A 110 -2.24 -7.31 -2.99
CA ALA A 110 -2.12 -7.79 -1.63
C ALA A 110 -2.59 -9.24 -1.54
N ALA A 111 -1.97 -10.00 -0.64
CA ALA A 111 -2.31 -11.41 -0.47
C ALA A 111 -2.18 -11.84 0.98
N ILE A 112 -3.04 -12.77 1.38
CA ILE A 112 -2.89 -13.50 2.63
C ILE A 112 -2.30 -14.88 2.34
N ARG A 113 -1.20 -15.18 3.02
CA ARG A 113 -0.58 -16.52 3.04
C ARG A 113 -0.88 -17.20 4.37
N VAL A 114 -1.52 -18.36 4.31
CA VAL A 114 -1.89 -19.17 5.48
C VAL A 114 -0.77 -20.16 5.79
N ARG A 115 -0.42 -20.29 7.06
CA ARG A 115 0.56 -21.27 7.55
C ARG A 115 -0.14 -22.60 7.81
N VAL A 116 0.19 -23.62 7.03
CA VAL A 116 -0.28 -25.00 7.18
C VAL A 116 0.93 -25.93 7.22
N ASN A 117 1.10 -26.70 8.30
CA ASN A 117 2.23 -27.63 8.47
C ASN A 117 3.60 -26.97 8.16
N LYS A 118 3.82 -25.77 8.71
CA LYS A 118 5.03 -24.94 8.50
C LYS A 118 5.26 -24.44 7.06
N ARG A 119 4.30 -24.61 6.15
CA ARG A 119 4.34 -24.06 4.77
C ARG A 119 3.35 -22.92 4.61
N LEU A 120 3.67 -21.97 3.73
CA LEU A 120 2.79 -20.87 3.37
C LEU A 120 2.03 -21.20 2.09
N VAL A 121 0.71 -21.24 2.17
CA VAL A 121 -0.19 -21.45 1.03
C VAL A 121 -1.06 -20.22 0.81
N ALA A 122 -1.57 -20.03 -0.40
CA ALA A 122 -2.55 -18.97 -0.64
C ALA A 122 -3.83 -19.24 0.16
N TRP A 123 -4.40 -18.18 0.74
CA TRP A 123 -5.71 -18.26 1.37
C TRP A 123 -6.76 -18.68 0.33
N GLN A 124 -7.41 -19.82 0.52
CA GLN A 124 -8.29 -20.41 -0.50
C GLN A 124 -9.63 -19.67 -0.63
N ARG A 125 -10.04 -18.94 0.41
CA ARG A 125 -11.33 -18.24 0.43
C ARG A 125 -11.31 -16.96 -0.42
N PHE A 126 -10.15 -16.31 -0.53
CA PHE A 126 -9.99 -15.12 -1.35
C PHE A 126 -8.67 -15.19 -2.14
N PRO A 127 -8.72 -15.00 -3.47
CA PRO A 127 -7.50 -14.92 -4.27
C PRO A 127 -6.68 -13.67 -3.87
N PRO A 128 -5.39 -13.62 -4.23
CA PRO A 128 -4.63 -12.38 -4.19
C PRO A 128 -5.42 -11.26 -4.89
N ALA A 129 -5.57 -10.14 -4.19
CA ALA A 129 -6.27 -9.00 -4.74
C ALA A 129 -5.28 -8.21 -5.60
N VAL A 130 -5.70 -7.80 -6.79
CA VAL A 130 -4.86 -7.05 -7.74
C VAL A 130 -5.70 -5.94 -8.34
N GLU A 131 -5.24 -4.71 -8.24
CA GLU A 131 -5.87 -3.55 -8.86
C GLU A 131 -4.87 -2.84 -9.76
N ARG A 132 -5.35 -2.40 -10.92
CA ARG A 132 -4.55 -1.67 -11.92
C ARG A 132 -5.26 -0.39 -12.31
N ARG A 133 -4.55 0.73 -12.23
CA ARG A 133 -5.14 2.06 -12.42
C ARG A 133 -4.18 3.03 -13.08
N TYR A 134 -4.74 4.02 -13.76
CA TYR A 134 -4.04 5.24 -14.11
C TYR A 134 -4.09 6.23 -12.95
N TYR A 135 -3.00 6.95 -12.76
CA TYR A 135 -2.83 8.01 -11.79
C TYR A 135 -2.42 9.25 -12.58
N VAL A 136 -3.34 10.20 -12.69
CA VAL A 136 -3.26 11.31 -13.66
C VAL A 136 -3.55 12.61 -12.93
N PRO A 137 -2.75 13.68 -13.11
CA PRO A 137 -3.02 14.94 -12.44
C PRO A 137 -3.94 15.81 -13.31
N PHE A 138 -5.25 15.60 -13.19
CA PHE A 138 -6.25 16.16 -14.12
C PHE A 138 -6.15 17.68 -14.28
N ARG A 139 -5.84 18.39 -13.18
CA ARG A 139 -5.68 19.84 -13.15
C ARG A 139 -4.69 20.40 -14.20
N TYR A 140 -3.70 19.62 -14.63
CA TYR A 140 -2.63 20.09 -15.52
C TYR A 140 -2.73 19.57 -16.95
N LEU A 141 -3.80 18.85 -17.27
CA LEU A 141 -4.07 18.31 -18.59
C LEU A 141 -5.33 18.94 -19.16
N ALA A 142 -5.26 19.40 -20.41
CA ALA A 142 -6.42 19.86 -21.17
C ALA A 142 -7.05 18.69 -21.93
N ASP A 143 -8.32 18.86 -22.34
CA ASP A 143 -9.00 18.01 -23.31
C ASP A 143 -9.05 16.52 -22.95
N LEU A 144 -9.10 16.19 -21.65
CA LEU A 144 -9.35 14.83 -21.19
C LEU A 144 -10.82 14.47 -21.45
N ASP A 145 -11.04 13.33 -22.10
CA ASP A 145 -12.39 12.86 -22.37
C ASP A 145 -13.14 12.49 -21.07
N SER A 146 -14.44 12.80 -21.01
CA SER A 146 -15.23 12.62 -19.79
C SER A 146 -15.43 11.15 -19.42
N ALA A 147 -15.37 10.22 -20.38
CA ALA A 147 -15.47 8.80 -20.11
C ALA A 147 -14.22 8.29 -19.38
N PHE A 148 -13.04 8.78 -19.75
CA PHE A 148 -11.77 8.50 -19.11
C PHE A 148 -11.71 9.09 -17.70
N LEU A 149 -12.10 10.37 -17.55
CA LEU A 149 -12.11 11.05 -16.24
C LEU A 149 -12.99 10.36 -15.20
N ASN A 150 -14.13 9.82 -15.62
CA ASN A 150 -15.09 9.16 -14.73
C ASN A 150 -14.86 7.65 -14.59
N HIS A 151 -13.84 7.09 -15.23
CA HIS A 151 -13.60 5.66 -15.18
C HIS A 151 -13.06 5.26 -13.79
N PRO A 152 -13.58 4.20 -13.14
CA PRO A 152 -13.20 3.82 -11.77
C PRO A 152 -11.73 3.37 -11.63
N GLN A 153 -11.05 3.12 -12.74
CA GLN A 153 -9.62 2.79 -12.77
C GLN A 153 -8.73 3.99 -13.14
N VAL A 154 -9.26 5.21 -13.09
CA VAL A 154 -8.50 6.45 -13.26
C VAL A 154 -8.63 7.26 -11.98
N VAL A 155 -7.49 7.64 -11.43
CA VAL A 155 -7.38 8.36 -10.16
C VAL A 155 -6.78 9.73 -10.43
N ASP A 156 -7.49 10.79 -10.00
CA ASP A 156 -6.90 12.12 -9.98
C ASP A 156 -5.82 12.19 -8.88
N THR A 157 -4.64 12.62 -9.27
CA THR A 157 -3.50 12.84 -8.35
C THR A 157 -3.29 14.31 -8.02
N ALA A 158 -3.86 15.24 -8.79
CA ALA A 158 -3.79 16.65 -8.47
C ALA A 158 -4.82 17.03 -7.40
N VAL A 159 -4.76 16.34 -6.25
CA VAL A 159 -5.64 16.57 -5.10
C VAL A 159 -4.97 17.47 -4.08
N VAL A 160 -5.79 18.17 -3.31
CA VAL A 160 -5.34 19.09 -2.26
C VAL A 160 -4.69 18.30 -1.12
N ASN A 161 -3.49 18.68 -0.70
CA ASN A 161 -2.79 18.07 0.43
C ASN A 161 -3.36 18.56 1.79
N SER A 162 -2.82 18.05 2.90
CA SER A 162 -3.22 18.45 4.27
C SER A 162 -3.06 19.94 4.58
N GLN A 163 -2.28 20.68 3.78
CA GLN A 163 -2.06 22.12 3.91
C GLN A 163 -2.96 22.95 2.98
N GLY A 164 -3.94 22.34 2.31
CA GLY A 164 -4.84 23.07 1.42
C GLY A 164 -4.21 23.43 0.06
N LYS A 165 -3.08 22.82 -0.32
CA LYS A 165 -2.36 23.13 -1.56
C LYS A 165 -2.38 21.97 -2.55
N PHE A 166 -2.55 22.31 -3.83
CA PHE A 166 -2.31 21.37 -4.93
C PHE A 166 -0.80 21.12 -5.10
N PRO A 167 -0.38 19.94 -5.59
CA PRO A 167 1.01 19.71 -5.97
C PRO A 167 1.45 20.73 -7.02
N SER A 168 2.73 21.11 -7.05
CA SER A 168 3.21 21.99 -8.13
C SER A 168 3.18 21.28 -9.49
N ARG A 169 3.21 22.04 -10.59
CA ARG A 169 3.29 21.48 -11.96
C ARG A 169 4.62 20.78 -12.27
N HIS A 170 5.59 20.83 -11.36
CA HIS A 170 6.90 20.21 -11.55
C HIS A 170 6.77 18.68 -11.63
N PRO A 171 7.40 17.99 -12.61
CA PRO A 171 7.22 16.54 -12.81
C PRO A 171 7.50 15.70 -11.57
N ALA A 172 8.53 16.06 -10.78
CA ALA A 172 8.85 15.36 -9.54
C ALA A 172 7.74 15.48 -8.47
N ALA A 173 7.10 16.64 -8.34
CA ALA A 173 6.00 16.84 -7.38
C ALA A 173 4.74 16.06 -7.78
N LEU A 174 4.48 15.98 -9.08
CA LEU A 174 3.36 15.18 -9.63
C LEU A 174 3.61 13.68 -9.45
N MET A 175 4.86 13.24 -9.67
CA MET A 175 5.24 11.86 -9.43
C MET A 175 5.14 11.49 -7.95
N GLU A 176 5.59 12.35 -7.05
CA GLU A 176 5.42 12.16 -5.60
C GLU A 176 3.93 11.98 -5.23
N SER A 177 3.07 12.85 -5.75
CA SER A 177 1.63 12.76 -5.51
C SER A 177 1.01 11.45 -6.05
N ALA A 178 1.43 11.01 -7.23
CA ALA A 178 1.03 9.71 -7.77
C ALA A 178 1.50 8.55 -6.89
N VAL A 179 2.74 8.55 -6.41
CA VAL A 179 3.26 7.53 -5.50
C VAL A 179 2.44 7.47 -4.20
N GLN A 180 2.11 8.62 -3.61
CA GLN A 180 1.29 8.67 -2.40
C GLN A 180 -0.11 8.10 -2.64
N SER A 181 -0.72 8.38 -3.79
CA SER A 181 -2.00 7.79 -4.18
C SER A 181 -1.92 6.27 -4.37
N VAL A 182 -0.87 5.76 -5.03
CA VAL A 182 -0.64 4.31 -5.18
C VAL A 182 -0.46 3.63 -3.82
N GLN A 183 0.31 4.25 -2.92
CA GLN A 183 0.51 3.73 -1.57
C GLN A 183 -0.80 3.63 -0.80
N ARG A 184 -1.66 4.65 -0.87
CA ARG A 184 -3.00 4.62 -0.26
C ARG A 184 -3.85 3.48 -0.84
N ASP A 185 -3.83 3.30 -2.16
CA ASP A 185 -4.61 2.22 -2.79
C ASP A 185 -4.13 0.83 -2.36
N ARG A 186 -2.81 0.62 -2.22
CA ARG A 186 -2.25 -0.62 -1.64
C ARG A 186 -2.70 -0.82 -0.19
N GLU A 187 -2.60 0.21 0.65
CA GLU A 187 -3.01 0.16 2.05
C GLU A 187 -4.50 -0.16 2.20
N LEU A 188 -5.37 0.41 1.36
CA LEU A 188 -6.79 0.09 1.32
C LEU A 188 -7.07 -1.36 0.89
N LEU A 189 -6.25 -1.90 -0.02
CA LEU A 189 -6.36 -3.29 -0.46
C LEU A 189 -5.97 -4.27 0.66
N GLU A 190 -4.88 -3.99 1.36
CA GLU A 190 -4.44 -4.72 2.55
C GLU A 190 -5.50 -4.68 3.65
N GLN A 191 -6.04 -3.49 3.93
CA GLN A 191 -7.10 -3.30 4.91
C GLN A 191 -8.32 -4.18 4.62
N ARG A 192 -8.83 -4.18 3.38
CA ARG A 192 -9.99 -5.00 3.00
C ARG A 192 -9.73 -6.51 3.20
N LEU A 193 -8.52 -6.98 2.88
CA LEU A 193 -8.16 -8.38 3.10
C LEU A 193 -8.07 -8.71 4.60
N ALA A 194 -7.48 -7.83 5.41
CA ALA A 194 -7.39 -8.02 6.85
C ALA A 194 -8.77 -8.00 7.54
N GLU A 195 -9.68 -7.12 7.12
CA GLU A 195 -11.07 -7.09 7.59
C GLU A 195 -11.81 -8.38 7.23
N SER A 196 -11.63 -8.86 6.00
CA SER A 196 -12.18 -10.15 5.56
C SER A 196 -11.65 -11.31 6.41
N TRP A 197 -10.35 -11.32 6.68
CA TRP A 197 -9.74 -12.33 7.56
C TRP A 197 -10.33 -12.30 8.96
N CYS A 198 -10.36 -11.12 9.60
CA CYS A 198 -10.84 -10.97 10.98
C CYS A 198 -12.31 -11.34 11.15
N SER A 199 -13.12 -11.23 10.09
CA SER A 199 -14.54 -11.59 10.12
C SER A 199 -14.81 -13.08 9.88
N THR A 200 -13.92 -13.80 9.18
CA THR A 200 -14.18 -15.19 8.76
C THR A 200 -13.29 -16.23 9.43
N GLU A 201 -12.09 -15.85 9.83
CA GLU A 201 -11.07 -16.77 10.35
C GLU A 201 -10.95 -16.65 11.88
N ARG A 202 -10.26 -17.61 12.49
CA ARG A 202 -10.09 -17.68 13.96
C ARG A 202 -8.65 -17.57 14.44
N SER A 203 -7.69 -17.51 13.52
CA SER A 203 -6.27 -17.48 13.84
C SER A 203 -5.69 -16.09 13.64
N ALA A 204 -4.61 -15.79 14.39
CA ALA A 204 -3.98 -14.48 14.34
C ALA A 204 -3.34 -14.23 12.97
N LEU A 205 -3.58 -13.03 12.44
CA LEU A 205 -3.01 -12.45 11.24
C LEU A 205 -1.86 -11.53 11.61
N PHE A 206 -0.71 -11.80 11.02
CA PHE A 206 0.40 -10.88 10.94
C PHE A 206 0.13 -9.89 9.80
N VAL A 207 0.14 -8.59 10.07
CA VAL A 207 -0.04 -7.52 9.07
C VAL A 207 1.27 -6.75 8.96
N ASP A 208 1.90 -6.70 7.78
CA ASP A 208 3.10 -5.88 7.56
C ASP A 208 2.72 -4.40 7.46
N GLY A 209 2.84 -3.67 8.57
CA GLY A 209 2.40 -2.28 8.69
C GLY A 209 1.53 -2.00 9.92
N SER A 210 0.98 -0.78 9.96
CA SER A 210 0.06 -0.37 11.03
C SER A 210 -1.34 -0.95 10.81
N ILE A 211 -2.03 -1.26 11.90
CA ILE A 211 -3.45 -1.68 11.89
C ILE A 211 -4.41 -0.54 12.26
N THR A 212 -3.88 0.66 12.54
CA THR A 212 -4.68 1.79 13.06
C THR A 212 -5.58 2.45 12.03
N SER A 213 -5.40 2.15 10.73
CA SER A 213 -6.22 2.70 9.65
C SER A 213 -7.64 2.14 9.60
N SER A 214 -7.90 1.00 10.25
CA SER A 214 -9.22 0.39 10.34
C SER A 214 -9.65 0.19 11.79
N ALA A 215 -10.83 0.71 12.15
CA ALA A 215 -11.44 0.45 13.45
C ALA A 215 -11.73 -1.04 13.67
N ALA A 216 -12.13 -1.76 12.62
CA ALA A 216 -12.42 -3.19 12.69
C ALA A 216 -11.14 -4.02 12.93
N ILE A 217 -10.03 -3.67 12.28
CA ILE A 217 -8.76 -4.38 12.46
C ILE A 217 -8.11 -4.01 13.80
N SER A 218 -8.04 -2.72 14.14
CA SER A 218 -7.37 -2.24 15.35
C SER A 218 -7.99 -2.75 16.66
N THR A 219 -9.27 -3.10 16.65
CA THR A 219 -9.97 -3.68 17.80
C THR A 219 -10.03 -5.21 17.76
N SER A 220 -9.61 -5.83 16.65
CA SER A 220 -9.62 -7.28 16.48
C SER A 220 -8.51 -7.93 17.32
N ARG A 221 -8.88 -8.97 18.08
CA ARG A 221 -7.92 -9.83 18.78
C ARG A 221 -7.09 -10.70 17.82
N LEU A 222 -7.48 -10.75 16.54
CA LEU A 222 -6.83 -11.56 15.53
C LEU A 222 -5.82 -10.77 14.71
N ALA A 223 -5.67 -9.46 14.86
CA ALA A 223 -4.74 -8.68 14.05
C ALA A 223 -3.57 -8.17 14.88
N VAL A 224 -2.35 -8.40 14.40
CA VAL A 224 -1.14 -7.78 14.95
C VAL A 224 -0.41 -7.08 13.81
N GLY A 225 -0.31 -5.76 13.92
CA GLY A 225 0.52 -4.95 13.02
C GLY A 225 1.99 -5.04 13.39
N VAL A 226 2.84 -5.24 12.40
CA VAL A 226 4.29 -5.26 12.58
C VAL A 226 4.89 -4.15 11.73
N VAL A 227 5.40 -3.13 12.40
CA VAL A 227 5.97 -1.95 11.76
C VAL A 227 7.49 -2.05 11.79
N LYS A 228 8.08 -2.38 10.64
CA LYS A 228 9.55 -2.52 10.48
C LYS A 228 10.24 -1.16 10.28
N THR A 229 9.54 -0.23 9.64
CA THR A 229 10.02 1.11 9.36
C THR A 229 9.04 2.10 9.94
N HIS A 230 9.45 2.85 10.96
CA HIS A 230 8.67 3.93 11.53
C HIS A 230 9.52 5.18 11.68
N ARG A 231 8.88 6.35 11.53
CA ARG A 231 9.48 7.67 11.80
C ARG A 231 9.21 8.16 13.22
N ARG A 232 8.41 7.44 14.01
CA ARG A 232 8.16 7.74 15.43
C ARG A 232 9.23 7.08 16.28
N LEU A 233 9.93 7.84 17.09
CA LEU A 233 10.84 7.29 18.08
C LEU A 233 10.05 7.14 19.38
N TYR A 234 9.73 5.91 19.75
CA TYR A 234 8.89 5.60 20.91
C TYR A 234 9.67 5.60 22.25
N ALA A 235 10.89 6.13 22.24
CA ALA A 235 11.74 6.18 23.42
C ALA A 235 12.84 7.23 23.23
N ASP A 236 13.19 7.90 24.30
CA ASP A 236 14.37 8.75 24.43
C ASP A 236 15.17 8.37 25.70
N GLY A 237 16.28 9.06 25.96
CA GLY A 237 17.06 8.91 27.19
C GLY A 237 17.37 7.46 27.58
N ASP A 238 16.98 7.08 28.81
CA ASP A 238 17.17 5.72 29.33
C ASP A 238 16.28 4.68 28.66
N ALA A 239 15.07 5.04 28.24
CA ALA A 239 14.18 4.13 27.52
C ALA A 239 14.80 3.74 26.17
N PHE A 240 15.41 4.70 25.46
CA PHE A 240 16.10 4.42 24.21
C PHE A 240 17.33 3.54 24.43
N ARG A 241 18.13 3.80 25.48
CA ARG A 241 19.26 2.93 25.85
C ARG A 241 18.82 1.49 26.11
N ALA A 242 17.72 1.30 26.84
CA ALA A 242 17.16 -0.02 27.10
C ALA A 242 16.68 -0.71 25.82
N LEU A 243 16.03 0.02 24.90
CA LEU A 243 15.57 -0.51 23.62
C LEU A 243 16.75 -0.90 22.70
N ALA A 244 17.79 -0.09 22.63
CA ALA A 244 18.99 -0.35 21.85
C ALA A 244 19.85 -1.51 22.40
N ALA A 245 19.71 -1.82 23.69
CA ALA A 245 20.42 -2.90 24.36
C ALA A 245 19.68 -4.26 24.33
N LEU A 246 18.48 -4.34 23.73
CA LEU A 246 17.70 -5.58 23.66
C LEU A 246 18.47 -6.70 22.95
N GLY A 247 18.57 -7.85 23.63
CA GLY A 247 19.16 -9.07 23.10
C GLY A 247 18.19 -9.92 22.28
N ALA A 248 18.73 -10.93 21.62
CA ALA A 248 17.92 -11.93 20.92
C ALA A 248 17.02 -12.69 21.91
N GLY A 249 15.71 -12.71 21.65
CA GLY A 249 14.72 -13.31 22.56
C GLY A 249 14.22 -12.36 23.65
N GLU A 250 14.57 -11.08 23.57
CA GLU A 250 14.01 -10.03 24.43
C GLU A 250 13.06 -9.13 23.65
N ARG A 251 12.17 -8.47 24.38
CA ARG A 251 11.31 -7.38 23.91
C ARG A 251 11.32 -6.26 24.94
N SER A 252 10.93 -5.05 24.57
CA SER A 252 10.65 -4.02 25.56
C SER A 252 9.41 -4.36 26.40
N SER A 253 9.25 -3.67 27.53
CA SER A 253 7.94 -3.53 28.20
C SER A 253 6.89 -3.05 27.19
N VAL A 254 5.64 -3.52 27.33
CA VAL A 254 4.50 -3.01 26.55
C VAL A 254 4.14 -1.58 26.98
N PHE A 255 3.87 -0.70 26.01
CA PHE A 255 3.50 0.70 26.22
C PHE A 255 2.36 1.12 25.27
N ARG A 256 1.73 2.27 25.53
CA ARG A 256 0.68 2.90 24.71
C ARG A 256 0.98 4.36 24.40
#